data_AF-A0A538BIR0-F1
#
_entry.id   AF-A0A538BIR0-F1
#
_cell.length_a   1.000
_cell.length_b   1.000
_cell.length_c   1.000
_cell.angle_alpha   90.00
_cell.angle_beta   90.00
_cell.angle_gamma   90.00
#
_symmetry.space_group_name_H-M   'P 1'
#
loop_
_entity.id
_entity.type
_entity.pdbx_description
1 polymer ?
#
loop_
_entity_poly.entity_id
_entity_poly.type
_entity_poly.pdbx_seq_one_letter_code
_entity_poly.pdbx_strand_id
1 'polypeptide(L)'
;PIAMIAYTGMETISNLAEETRDPPRDVPRAYKLVAGAVFAIYLTLPSIALMALPVRHHRTLLGLPPSKGGFEADPVLGVVSHIGLHGFVFTGLRYYVGILAGTILIIAANAGVIGSSRITYAMASYRQLPERFRHLHPRFKTPWLTLLVFSGGVSVLTLLPGKIDFLGTMYSFGAMLSFAIANAA
;
A
#
# COMPACT_ATOMS: atom_id res chain seq x y z
N PRO A 1 12.45 2.64 7.63
CA PRO A 1 11.90 1.50 6.86
C PRO A 1 10.40 1.64 6.53
N ILE A 2 9.53 1.86 7.52
CA ILE A 2 8.07 1.85 7.31
C ILE A 2 7.58 2.97 6.37
N ALA A 3 8.20 4.16 6.40
CA ALA A 3 7.86 5.25 5.47
C ALA A 3 8.08 4.89 3.99
N MET A 4 8.97 3.94 3.69
CA MET A 4 9.23 3.47 2.32
C MET A 4 8.02 2.72 1.74
N ILE A 5 7.24 2.03 2.57
CA ILE A 5 6.00 1.34 2.18
C ILE A 5 4.98 2.32 1.59
N ALA A 6 5.01 3.58 2.02
CA ALA A 6 4.08 4.57 1.50
C ALA A 6 4.56 5.22 0.18
N TYR A 7 5.75 4.86 -0.31
CA TYR A 7 6.23 5.20 -1.67
C TYR A 7 6.17 4.03 -2.65
N THR A 8 6.08 2.79 -2.14
CA THR A 8 5.85 1.61 -2.99
C THR A 8 4.46 1.68 -3.61
N GLY A 9 4.36 1.31 -4.89
CA GLY A 9 3.14 1.38 -5.68
C GLY A 9 3.29 2.16 -6.98
N MET A 10 4.30 3.04 -7.08
CA MET A 10 4.60 3.77 -8.33
C MET A 10 5.00 2.82 -9.47
N GLU A 11 5.65 1.70 -9.16
CA GLU A 11 5.99 0.63 -10.09
C GLU A 11 4.77 -0.04 -10.73
N THR A 12 3.61 0.01 -10.06
CA THR A 12 2.35 -0.54 -10.59
C THR A 12 1.89 0.24 -11.82
N ILE A 13 2.22 1.54 -11.92
CA ILE A 13 1.91 2.36 -13.10
C ILE A 13 2.63 1.79 -14.32
N SER A 14 3.89 1.38 -14.18
CA SER A 14 4.66 0.76 -15.27
C SER A 14 4.10 -0.60 -15.65
N ASN A 15 3.69 -1.41 -14.68
CA ASN A 15 3.10 -2.73 -14.93
C ASN A 15 1.77 -2.68 -15.72
N LEU A 16 1.05 -1.56 -15.65
CA LEU A 16 -0.21 -1.31 -16.37
C LEU A 16 -0.03 -0.45 -17.62
N ALA A 17 1.19 0.01 -17.92
CA ALA A 17 1.46 0.85 -19.08
C ALA A 17 1.10 0.14 -20.39
N GLU A 18 1.31 -1.18 -20.48
CA GLU A 18 0.96 -1.99 -21.67
C GLU A 18 -0.55 -2.09 -21.93
N GLU A 19 -1.39 -1.86 -20.91
CA GLU A 19 -2.86 -1.89 -20.99
C GLU A 19 -3.47 -0.49 -21.08
N THR A 20 -2.64 0.55 -21.10
CA THR A 20 -3.07 1.94 -21.21
C THR A 20 -3.31 2.31 -22.67
N ARG A 21 -4.36 3.10 -22.94
CA ARG A 21 -4.75 3.48 -24.31
C ARG A 21 -3.74 4.41 -25.00
N ASP A 22 -3.17 5.38 -24.27
CA ASP A 22 -2.13 6.30 -24.77
C ASP A 22 -0.94 6.38 -23.79
N PRO A 23 -0.09 5.33 -23.72
CA PRO A 23 0.98 5.24 -22.73
C PRO A 23 1.96 6.43 -22.75
N PRO A 24 2.41 6.96 -23.91
CA PRO A 24 3.33 8.10 -23.95
C PRO A 24 2.81 9.37 -23.27
N ARG A 25 1.49 9.54 -23.18
CA ARG A 25 0.87 10.72 -22.56
C ARG A 25 0.34 10.45 -21.16
N ASP A 26 -0.29 9.30 -20.95
CA ASP A 26 -1.00 9.00 -19.72
C ASP A 26 -0.07 8.57 -18.58
N VAL A 27 0.96 7.77 -18.87
CA VAL A 27 1.93 7.30 -17.86
C VAL A 27 2.69 8.47 -17.21
N PRO A 28 3.29 9.43 -17.96
CA PRO A 28 3.97 10.57 -17.35
C PRO A 28 3.02 11.51 -16.59
N ARG A 29 1.77 11.65 -17.04
CA ARG A 29 0.75 12.45 -16.33
C ARG A 29 0.35 11.80 -15.01
N ALA A 30 0.08 10.50 -15.02
CA ALA A 30 -0.23 9.73 -13.82
C ALA A 30 0.90 9.86 -12.79
N TYR A 31 2.15 9.69 -13.21
CA TYR A 31 3.30 9.84 -12.32
C TYR A 31 3.36 11.24 -11.67
N LYS A 32 3.19 12.31 -12.45
CA LYS A 32 3.20 13.69 -11.92
C LYS A 32 2.04 13.97 -10.97
N LEU A 33 0.83 13.49 -11.27
CA LEU A 33 -0.34 13.66 -10.41
C LEU A 33 -0.18 12.91 -9.10
N VAL A 34 0.28 11.66 -9.15
CA VAL A 34 0.56 10.85 -7.96
C VAL A 34 1.65 11.49 -7.12
N ALA A 35 2.77 11.91 -7.72
CA ALA A 35 3.85 12.58 -7.01
C ALA A 35 3.36 13.87 -6.32
N GLY A 36 2.55 14.69 -7.00
CA GLY A 36 1.96 15.90 -6.43
C GLY A 36 0.99 15.61 -5.29
N ALA A 37 0.11 14.62 -5.44
CA ALA A 37 -0.84 14.22 -4.41
C ALA A 37 -0.13 13.66 -3.17
N VAL A 38 0.87 12.79 -3.37
CA VAL A 38 1.69 12.22 -2.31
C VAL A 38 2.42 13.33 -1.56
N PHE A 39 3.08 14.26 -2.27
CA PHE A 39 3.74 15.41 -1.66
C PHE A 39 2.78 16.26 -0.82
N ALA A 40 1.60 16.58 -1.36
CA ALA A 40 0.59 17.35 -0.64
C ALA A 40 0.11 16.64 0.63
N ILE A 41 -0.16 15.33 0.56
CA ILE A 41 -0.59 14.52 1.71
C ILE A 41 0.51 14.47 2.77
N TYR A 42 1.75 14.21 2.38
CA TYR A 42 2.88 14.15 3.32
C TYR A 42 3.20 15.47 4.01
N LEU A 43 2.86 16.60 3.39
CA LEU A 43 3.07 17.92 3.98
C LEU A 43 1.89 18.33 4.87
N THR A 44 0.66 18.12 4.39
CA THR A 44 -0.56 18.60 5.07
C THR A 44 -1.00 17.69 6.21
N LEU A 45 -0.99 16.37 6.03
CA LEU A 45 -1.51 15.43 7.01
C LEU A 45 -0.72 15.46 8.33
N PRO A 46 0.63 15.40 8.34
CA PRO A 46 1.39 15.53 9.58
C PRO A 46 1.21 16.89 10.25
N SER A 47 1.09 17.96 9.46
CA SER A 47 0.86 19.31 9.99
C SER A 47 -0.47 19.39 10.75
N ILE A 48 -1.56 18.89 10.14
CA ILE A 48 -2.88 18.82 10.79
C ILE A 48 -2.84 17.89 12.01
N ALA A 49 -2.13 16.76 11.90
CA ALA A 49 -2.02 15.78 12.98
C ALA A 49 -1.31 16.36 14.21
N LEU A 50 -0.23 17.13 14.01
CA LEU A 50 0.50 17.80 15.09
C LEU A 50 -0.29 18.96 15.71
N MET A 51 -1.17 19.62 14.94
CA MET A 51 -2.09 20.62 15.48
C MET A 51 -3.16 19.98 16.37
N ALA A 52 -3.74 18.84 15.94
CA ALA A 52 -4.77 18.14 16.71
C ALA A 52 -4.20 17.40 17.94
N LEU A 53 -3.02 16.79 17.80
CA LEU A 53 -2.38 15.96 18.82
C LEU A 53 -0.93 16.40 19.03
N PRO A 54 -0.71 17.55 19.71
CA PRO A 54 0.61 18.14 19.86
C PRO A 54 1.55 17.27 20.69
N VAL A 55 2.84 17.33 20.36
CA VAL A 55 3.89 16.61 21.08
C VAL A 55 4.08 17.25 22.46
N ARG A 56 3.88 16.46 23.51
CA ARG A 56 4.14 16.83 24.91
C ARG A 56 5.17 15.88 25.49
N HIS A 57 6.21 16.41 26.13
CA HIS A 57 7.30 15.60 26.70
C HIS A 57 7.89 14.55 25.74
N HIS A 58 8.15 14.94 24.48
CA HIS A 58 8.65 14.05 23.42
C HIS A 58 7.73 12.88 23.07
N ARG A 59 6.44 12.96 23.40
CA ARG A 59 5.43 11.94 23.07
C ARG A 59 4.18 12.58 22.48
N THR A 60 3.56 11.87 21.54
CA THR A 60 2.23 12.19 20.99
C THR A 60 1.34 10.97 21.15
N LEU A 61 0.03 11.19 21.33
CA LEU A 61 -0.96 10.10 21.39
C LEU A 61 -0.96 9.29 20.08
N LEU A 62 -0.55 9.89 18.95
CA LEU A 62 -0.40 9.20 17.66
C LEU A 62 0.70 8.14 17.64
N GLY A 63 1.68 8.20 18.56
CA GLY A 63 2.79 7.26 18.65
C GLY A 63 2.70 6.32 19.85
N LEU A 64 1.52 6.24 20.48
CA LEU A 64 1.28 5.37 21.62
C LEU A 64 0.36 4.21 21.23
N PRO A 65 0.58 3.02 21.79
CA PRO A 65 -0.26 1.88 21.49
C PRO A 65 -1.68 2.09 22.03
N PRO A 66 -2.70 1.45 21.43
CA PRO A 66 -4.09 1.52 21.89
C PRO A 66 -4.27 1.15 23.37
N SER A 67 -3.43 0.25 23.89
CA SER A 67 -3.41 -0.15 25.30
C SER A 67 -3.11 1.00 26.28
N LYS A 68 -2.48 2.08 25.79
CA LYS A 68 -2.19 3.31 26.55
C LYS A 68 -3.09 4.48 26.16
N GLY A 69 -4.20 4.21 25.45
CA GLY A 69 -5.11 5.23 24.93
C GLY A 69 -4.56 6.01 23.73
N GLY A 70 -3.51 5.49 23.08
CA GLY A 70 -2.95 6.07 21.88
C GLY A 70 -3.61 5.58 20.59
N PHE A 71 -3.23 6.21 19.49
CA PHE A 71 -3.78 6.00 18.15
C PHE A 71 -2.73 5.50 17.16
N GLU A 72 -1.68 4.82 17.63
CA GLU A 72 -0.63 4.27 16.77
C GLU A 72 -1.18 3.36 15.66
N ALA A 73 -2.20 2.55 15.97
CA ALA A 73 -2.84 1.68 14.99
C ALA A 73 -3.75 2.43 14.00
N ASP A 74 -4.35 3.55 14.43
CA ASP A 74 -5.35 4.30 13.66
C ASP A 74 -5.11 5.82 13.74
N PRO A 75 -3.98 6.33 13.22
CA PRO A 75 -3.57 7.72 13.45
C PRO A 75 -4.54 8.74 12.85
N VAL A 76 -5.13 8.45 11.68
CA VAL A 76 -6.13 9.33 11.04
C VAL A 76 -7.40 9.46 11.89
N LEU A 77 -7.83 8.36 12.52
CA LEU A 77 -8.94 8.38 13.47
C LEU A 77 -8.59 9.18 14.75
N GLY A 78 -7.34 9.07 15.20
CA GLY A 78 -6.80 9.89 16.29
C GLY A 78 -6.91 11.39 16.00
N VAL A 79 -6.54 11.81 14.79
CA VAL A 79 -6.70 13.21 14.36
C VAL A 79 -8.17 13.62 14.36
N VAL A 80 -9.05 12.83 13.72
CA VAL A 80 -10.48 13.15 13.60
C VAL A 80 -11.18 13.24 14.95
N SER A 81 -10.73 12.48 15.95
CA SER A 81 -11.26 12.55 17.32
C SER A 81 -10.80 13.76 18.12
N HIS A 82 -9.75 14.46 17.69
CA HIS A 82 -9.15 15.57 18.46
C HIS A 82 -9.21 16.93 17.75
N ILE A 83 -9.78 17.01 16.54
CA ILE A 83 -10.02 18.27 15.82
C ILE A 83 -11.22 19.08 16.33
N GLY A 84 -11.83 18.69 17.46
CA GLY A 84 -12.91 19.44 18.11
C GLY A 84 -14.29 19.34 17.42
N LEU A 85 -14.50 18.33 16.58
CA LEU A 85 -15.80 18.07 15.96
C LEU A 85 -16.74 17.37 16.95
N HIS A 86 -18.00 17.80 16.98
CA HIS A 86 -19.02 17.23 17.86
C HIS A 86 -20.31 16.88 17.09
N GLY A 87 -21.13 16.02 17.69
CA GLY A 87 -22.45 15.67 17.19
C GLY A 87 -22.44 14.77 15.94
N PHE A 88 -23.42 14.99 15.07
CA PHE A 88 -23.64 14.18 13.87
C PHE A 88 -22.45 14.20 12.89
N VAL A 89 -21.77 15.36 12.77
CA VAL A 89 -20.61 15.54 11.88
C VAL A 89 -19.43 14.65 12.30
N PHE A 90 -19.15 14.57 13.61
CA PHE A 90 -18.09 13.69 14.13
C PHE A 90 -18.39 12.21 13.85
N THR A 91 -19.64 11.79 14.08
CA THR A 91 -20.06 10.40 13.87
C THR A 91 -19.97 10.01 12.39
N GLY A 92 -20.47 10.88 11.50
CA GLY A 92 -20.37 10.68 10.06
C GLY A 92 -18.94 10.59 9.56
N LEU A 93 -18.06 11.48 10.03
CA LEU A 93 -16.65 11.49 9.62
C LEU A 93 -15.90 10.24 10.09
N ARG A 94 -16.21 9.73 11.30
CA ARG A 94 -15.61 8.49 11.81
C ARG A 94 -15.95 7.27 10.94
N TYR A 95 -17.21 7.13 10.55
CA TYR A 95 -17.61 6.06 9.62
C TYR A 95 -16.98 6.25 8.24
N TYR A 96 -16.94 7.48 7.74
CA TYR A 96 -16.32 7.82 6.47
C TYR A 96 -14.84 7.41 6.43
N VAL A 97 -14.07 7.73 7.47
CA VAL A 97 -12.64 7.34 7.57
C VAL A 97 -12.49 5.83 7.56
N GLY A 98 -13.33 5.10 8.30
CA GLY A 98 -13.29 3.63 8.32
C GLY A 98 -13.59 3.02 6.94
N ILE A 99 -14.63 3.50 6.25
CA ILE A 99 -14.99 3.05 4.90
C ILE A 99 -13.88 3.39 3.90
N LEU A 100 -13.32 4.60 3.99
CA LEU A 100 -12.24 5.06 3.14
C LEU A 100 -10.98 4.19 3.33
N ALA A 101 -10.58 3.95 4.57
CA ALA A 101 -9.44 3.09 4.90
C ALA A 101 -9.64 1.66 4.38
N GLY A 102 -10.82 1.08 4.58
CA GLY A 102 -11.15 -0.25 4.05
C GLY A 102 -11.12 -0.31 2.52
N THR A 103 -11.64 0.72 1.86
CA THR A 103 -11.63 0.81 0.39
C THR A 103 -10.20 0.90 -0.16
N ILE A 104 -9.36 1.74 0.45
CA ILE A 104 -7.93 1.84 0.11
C ILE A 104 -7.24 0.49 0.34
N LEU A 105 -7.53 -0.16 1.47
CA LEU A 105 -7.29 -1.56 1.82
C LEU A 105 -7.38 -2.50 0.62
N ILE A 106 -8.60 -2.59 0.11
CA ILE A 106 -9.00 -3.52 -0.95
C ILE A 106 -8.31 -3.17 -2.26
N ILE A 107 -8.25 -1.87 -2.60
CA ILE A 107 -7.60 -1.41 -3.84
C ILE A 107 -6.10 -1.75 -3.82
N ALA A 108 -5.42 -1.47 -2.71
CA ALA A 108 -3.99 -1.75 -2.54
C ALA A 108 -3.70 -3.26 -2.60
N ALA A 109 -4.51 -4.07 -1.92
CA ALA A 109 -4.38 -5.52 -1.98
C ALA A 109 -4.56 -6.06 -3.41
N ASN A 110 -5.57 -5.57 -4.13
CA ASN A 110 -5.82 -5.97 -5.52
C ASN A 110 -4.67 -5.54 -6.45
N ALA A 111 -4.14 -4.32 -6.28
CA ALA A 111 -2.98 -3.86 -7.03
C ALA A 111 -1.75 -4.75 -6.79
N GLY A 112 -1.48 -5.14 -5.55
CA GLY A 112 -0.39 -6.06 -5.20
C GLY A 112 -0.56 -7.46 -5.82
N VAL A 113 -1.80 -7.98 -5.85
CA VAL A 113 -2.12 -9.26 -6.51
C VAL A 113 -1.87 -9.19 -8.01
N ILE A 114 -2.26 -8.10 -8.68
CA ILE A 114 -2.01 -7.90 -10.11
C ILE A 114 -0.50 -7.78 -10.38
N GLY A 115 0.22 -6.98 -9.58
CA GLY A 115 1.66 -6.76 -9.72
C GLY A 115 2.47 -8.04 -9.58
N SER A 116 2.24 -8.79 -8.50
CA SER A 116 2.90 -10.10 -8.27
C SER A 116 2.61 -11.07 -9.42
N SER A 117 1.35 -11.14 -9.86
CA SER A 117 0.94 -12.03 -10.96
C SER A 117 1.68 -11.77 -12.27
N ARG A 118 1.82 -10.49 -12.66
CA ARG A 118 2.49 -10.09 -13.91
C ARG A 118 3.99 -10.34 -13.86
N ILE A 119 4.64 -9.98 -12.75
CA ILE A 119 6.08 -10.18 -12.60
C ILE A 119 6.43 -11.67 -12.66
N THR A 120 5.69 -12.52 -11.94
CA THR A 120 5.91 -13.98 -12.00
C THR A 120 5.69 -14.54 -13.40
N TYR A 121 4.66 -14.06 -14.11
CA TYR A 121 4.41 -14.48 -15.50
C TYR A 121 5.57 -14.07 -16.44
N ALA A 122 6.09 -12.86 -16.29
CA ALA A 122 7.25 -12.39 -17.05
C ALA A 122 8.49 -13.24 -16.75
N MET A 123 8.80 -13.49 -15.47
CA MET A 123 9.91 -14.35 -15.05
C MET A 123 9.79 -15.78 -15.60
N ALA A 124 8.58 -16.36 -15.57
CA ALA A 124 8.33 -17.68 -16.16
C ALA A 124 8.52 -17.69 -17.68
N SER A 125 8.23 -16.58 -18.37
CA SER A 125 8.44 -16.43 -19.81
C SER A 125 9.92 -16.36 -20.18
N TYR A 126 10.76 -15.79 -19.31
CA TYR A 126 12.22 -15.78 -19.43
C TYR A 126 12.91 -17.03 -18.83
N ARG A 127 12.15 -18.10 -18.53
CA ARG A 127 12.65 -19.36 -17.95
C ARG A 127 13.37 -19.20 -16.60
N GLN A 128 13.13 -18.10 -15.88
CA GLN A 128 13.62 -17.90 -14.52
C GLN A 128 12.79 -18.65 -13.47
N LEU A 129 11.53 -18.98 -13.81
CA LEU A 129 10.63 -19.80 -13.01
C LEU A 129 10.12 -21.00 -13.82
N PRO A 130 9.63 -22.08 -13.15
CA PRO A 130 9.06 -23.23 -13.84
C PRO A 130 7.96 -22.83 -14.83
N GLU A 131 7.95 -23.43 -16.03
CA GLU A 131 7.03 -23.09 -17.12
C GLU A 131 5.54 -23.21 -16.75
N ARG A 132 5.22 -23.96 -15.69
CA ARG A 132 3.87 -24.06 -15.13
C ARG A 132 3.29 -22.71 -14.72
N PHE A 133 4.12 -21.76 -14.26
CA PHE A 133 3.68 -20.41 -13.89
C PHE A 133 3.29 -19.52 -15.09
N ARG A 134 3.64 -19.92 -16.32
CA ARG A 134 3.20 -19.24 -17.55
C ARG A 134 1.81 -19.67 -18.02
N HIS A 135 1.21 -20.70 -17.42
CA HIS A 135 -0.10 -21.20 -17.86
C HIS A 135 -1.21 -20.22 -17.50
N LEU A 136 -1.84 -19.67 -18.54
CA LEU A 136 -2.98 -18.76 -18.39
C LEU A 136 -4.29 -19.54 -18.32
N HIS A 137 -5.22 -19.04 -17.51
CA HIS A 137 -6.56 -19.59 -17.43
C HIS A 137 -7.27 -19.44 -18.79
N PRO A 138 -7.87 -20.50 -19.36
CA PRO A 138 -8.38 -20.48 -20.74
C PRO A 138 -9.49 -19.45 -20.96
N ARG A 139 -10.29 -19.14 -19.93
CA ARG A 139 -11.40 -18.17 -20.02
C ARG A 139 -11.01 -16.75 -19.59
N PHE A 140 -10.13 -16.61 -18.60
CA PHE A 140 -9.82 -15.32 -17.95
C PHE A 140 -8.46 -14.76 -18.39
N LYS A 141 -7.65 -15.57 -19.08
CA LYS A 141 -6.29 -15.24 -19.52
C LYS A 141 -5.39 -14.72 -18.39
N THR A 142 -5.63 -15.16 -17.16
CA THR A 142 -4.84 -14.81 -15.97
C THR A 142 -3.96 -15.99 -15.52
N PRO A 143 -2.77 -15.74 -14.96
CA PRO A 143 -1.88 -16.79 -14.47
C PRO A 143 -2.42 -17.39 -13.16
N TRP A 144 -3.32 -18.36 -13.28
CA TRP A 144 -4.09 -18.91 -12.14
C TRP A 144 -3.20 -19.60 -11.10
N LEU A 145 -2.12 -20.26 -11.52
CA LEU A 145 -1.19 -20.92 -10.60
C LEU A 145 -0.45 -19.91 -9.73
N THR A 146 -0.05 -18.78 -10.31
CA THR A 146 0.58 -17.67 -9.57
C THR A 146 -0.39 -17.10 -8.54
N LEU A 147 -1.64 -16.87 -8.93
CA LEU A 147 -2.68 -16.38 -8.02
C LEU A 147 -2.91 -17.35 -6.85
N LEU A 148 -2.99 -18.64 -7.13
CA LEU A 148 -3.23 -19.65 -6.10
C LEU A 148 -2.05 -19.74 -5.13
N VAL A 149 -0.83 -19.79 -5.64
CA VAL A 149 0.38 -19.94 -4.82
C VAL A 149 0.69 -18.68 -4.03
N PHE A 150 0.81 -17.53 -4.70
CA PHE A 150 1.26 -16.29 -4.05
C PHE A 150 0.12 -15.55 -3.36
N SER A 151 -0.95 -15.23 -4.09
CA SER A 151 -2.07 -14.46 -3.54
C SER A 151 -2.94 -15.27 -2.58
N GLY A 152 -3.07 -16.58 -2.80
CA GLY A 152 -3.73 -17.50 -1.90
C GLY A 152 -2.80 -18.04 -0.82
N GLY A 153 -1.98 -19.04 -1.19
CA GLY A 153 -1.20 -19.84 -0.25
C GLY A 153 -0.22 -19.03 0.61
N VAL A 154 0.70 -18.30 -0.03
CA VAL A 154 1.74 -17.54 0.68
C VAL A 154 1.15 -16.40 1.48
N SER A 155 0.22 -15.61 0.91
CA SER A 155 -0.47 -14.55 1.65
C SER A 155 -1.22 -15.08 2.88
N VAL A 156 -1.98 -16.17 2.75
CA VAL A 156 -2.70 -16.75 3.90
C VAL A 156 -1.72 -17.29 4.95
N LEU A 157 -0.69 -18.04 4.53
CA LEU A 157 0.31 -18.60 5.43
C LEU A 157 1.07 -17.53 6.21
N THR A 158 1.42 -16.43 5.53
CA THR A 158 2.13 -15.30 6.15
C THR A 158 1.22 -14.46 7.06
N LEU A 159 -0.09 -14.49 6.85
CA LEU A 159 -1.06 -13.81 7.71
C LEU A 159 -1.34 -14.57 9.02
N LEU A 160 -1.26 -15.91 9.02
CA LEU A 160 -1.56 -16.77 10.19
C LEU A 160 -0.83 -16.37 11.48
N PRO A 161 0.47 -16.00 11.47
CA PRO A 161 1.18 -15.60 12.68
C PRO A 161 0.74 -14.24 13.25
N GLY A 162 -0.03 -13.44 12.50
CA GLY A 162 -0.53 -12.12 12.94
C GLY A 162 0.55 -11.05 13.16
N LYS A 163 1.80 -11.27 12.71
CA LYS A 163 2.94 -10.36 12.93
C LYS A 163 3.04 -9.30 11.84
N ILE A 164 2.12 -8.33 11.86
CA ILE A 164 2.00 -7.28 10.81
C ILE A 164 3.30 -6.46 10.69
N ASP A 165 3.92 -6.08 11.81
CA ASP A 165 5.17 -5.29 11.80
C ASP A 165 6.33 -6.02 11.10
N PHE A 166 6.41 -7.33 11.29
CA PHE A 166 7.42 -8.15 10.64
C PHE A 166 7.19 -8.22 9.14
N LEU A 167 5.94 -8.42 8.70
CA LEU A 167 5.58 -8.44 7.28
C LEU A 167 5.88 -7.09 6.62
N GLY A 168 5.54 -5.98 7.27
CA GLY A 168 5.85 -4.63 6.78
C GLY A 168 7.36 -4.38 6.67
N THR A 169 8.15 -4.89 7.62
CA THR A 169 9.62 -4.77 7.59
C THR A 169 10.23 -5.60 6.46
N MET A 170 9.77 -6.85 6.26
CA MET A 170 10.20 -7.71 5.15
C MET A 170 9.86 -7.10 3.79
N TYR A 171 8.65 -6.56 3.66
CA TYR A 171 8.22 -5.87 2.45
C TYR A 171 9.08 -4.62 2.17
N SER A 172 9.31 -3.79 3.19
CA SER A 172 10.17 -2.60 3.06
C SER A 172 11.59 -2.96 2.61
N PHE A 173 12.15 -4.01 3.21
CA PHE A 173 13.49 -4.50 2.86
C PHE A 173 13.56 -4.95 1.40
N GLY A 174 12.60 -5.77 0.95
CA GLY A 174 12.53 -6.24 -0.44
C GLY A 174 12.39 -5.08 -1.44
N ALA A 175 11.54 -4.10 -1.14
CA ALA A 175 11.36 -2.92 -1.97
C ALA A 175 12.65 -2.07 -2.06
N MET A 176 13.31 -1.82 -0.92
CA MET A 176 14.57 -1.08 -0.89
C MET A 176 15.68 -1.81 -1.68
N LEU A 177 15.76 -3.13 -1.54
CA LEU A 177 16.72 -3.94 -2.29
C LEU A 177 16.45 -3.87 -3.80
N SER A 178 15.18 -3.98 -4.21
CA SER A 178 14.80 -3.85 -5.62
C SER A 178 15.19 -2.50 -6.20
N PHE A 179 14.94 -1.40 -5.47
CA PHE A 179 15.34 -0.06 -5.92
C PHE A 179 16.86 0.14 -5.91
N ALA A 180 17.57 -0.44 -4.94
CA ALA A 180 19.03 -0.39 -4.93
C ALA A 180 19.63 -1.07 -6.17
N ILE A 181 19.12 -2.25 -6.53
CA ILE A 181 19.55 -2.99 -7.74
C ILE A 181 19.20 -2.18 -8.99
N ALA A 182 17.98 -1.64 -9.09
CA ALA A 182 17.54 -0.88 -10.26
C ALA A 182 18.33 0.42 -10.49
N ASN A 183 18.85 1.04 -9.43
CA ASN A 183 19.71 2.23 -9.55
C ASN A 183 21.19 1.88 -9.79
N ALA A 184 21.62 0.66 -9.47
CA ALA A 184 23.00 0.22 -9.65
C ALA A 184 23.26 -0.39 -11.04
N ALA A 185 22.21 -0.87 -11.72
CA ALA A 185 22.24 -1.40 -13.07
C ALA A 185 22.16 -0.28 -14.13
#